data_AF-A0A354XZD3-F1
#
_entry.id   AF-A0A354XZD3-F1
#
_cell.length_a   1.000
_cell.length_b   1.000
_cell.length_c   1.000
_cell.angle_alpha   90.00
_cell.angle_beta   90.00
_cell.angle_gamma   90.00
#
_symmetry.space_group_name_H-M   'P 1'
#
loop_
_entity.id
_entity.type
_entity.pdbx_description
1 polymer ?
#
loop_
_entity_poly.entity_id
_entity_poly.type
_entity_poly.pdbx_seq_one_letter_code
_entity_poly.pdbx_strand_id
1 'polypeptide(L)'
;LFEPIAELYMLPKYNEIDLTPYFAPFYMVFFGLSLGDVGYGLFLFTAATLAKILQKSKLSTSMKAILSLVQVLGASTMVTGLLTGGFFGFALYDLDWPIVQALKEKAFFDNNRMFMLSLVLGVVQVLFGMCMKVFNRIKQQGFKYSLSTVGWIVLLVSFIVAALLPNALPMFGTVHLIVLIPAALLIYFYNSPDKNPFLNLGIGLWDTYNMATGLLGDVLSYVRLFALGLSGGILASVFNSLAAGMSPDNAIAKPIVYVLIFLIGHAINIFMNTLGAIVHPVRLTFVEFYKNSEFEGGGKKYSPFRK
;
A
#
# COMPACT_ATOMS: atom_id res chain seq x y z
N LEU A 1 15.25 9.36 1.14
CA LEU A 1 13.92 9.82 1.63
C LEU A 1 13.12 8.68 2.25
N PHE A 2 13.02 7.52 1.59
CA PHE A 2 12.38 6.30 2.12
C PHE A 2 13.35 5.31 2.79
N GLU A 3 14.65 5.57 2.72
CA GLU A 3 15.72 4.76 3.33
C GLU A 3 15.53 4.48 4.83
N PRO A 4 15.04 5.42 5.68
CA PRO A 4 14.73 5.10 7.08
C PRO A 4 13.63 4.04 7.26
N ILE A 5 12.69 3.92 6.30
CA ILE A 5 11.67 2.87 6.31
C ILE A 5 12.28 1.53 5.87
N ALA A 6 13.22 1.55 4.92
CA ALA A 6 13.93 0.34 4.51
C ALA A 6 14.82 -0.20 5.64
N GLU A 7 15.51 0.70 6.37
CA GLU A 7 16.35 0.35 7.53
C GLU A 7 15.57 -0.25 8.71
N LEU A 8 14.26 0.02 8.83
CA LEU A 8 13.39 -0.57 9.85
C LEU A 8 13.19 -2.08 9.70
N TYR A 9 13.45 -2.65 8.52
CA TYR A 9 13.38 -4.09 8.27
C TYR A 9 14.76 -4.74 8.34
N MET A 10 15.48 -4.77 7.23
CA MET A 10 16.81 -5.36 7.10
C MET A 10 17.51 -4.73 5.89
N LEU A 11 18.83 -4.56 5.97
CA LEU A 11 19.61 -4.05 4.85
C LEU A 11 19.78 -5.13 3.77
N PRO A 12 19.84 -4.74 2.47
CA PRO A 12 20.05 -5.67 1.37
C PRO A 12 21.42 -6.34 1.46
N LYS A 13 21.51 -7.61 1.08
CA LYS A 13 22.82 -8.26 0.87
C LYS A 13 23.54 -7.63 -0.32
N TYR A 14 24.86 -7.74 -0.36
CA TYR A 14 25.69 -7.15 -1.43
C TYR A 14 25.29 -7.62 -2.84
N ASN A 15 24.74 -8.83 -2.98
CA ASN A 15 24.32 -9.37 -4.27
C ASN A 15 22.81 -9.15 -4.58
N GLU A 16 22.04 -8.60 -3.66
CA GLU A 16 20.61 -8.30 -3.85
C GLU A 16 20.41 -6.93 -4.51
N ILE A 17 19.26 -6.74 -5.15
CA ILE A 17 18.86 -5.44 -5.66
C ILE A 17 18.29 -4.63 -4.50
N ASP A 18 18.67 -3.36 -4.39
CA ASP A 18 18.04 -2.44 -3.44
C ASP A 18 16.59 -2.18 -3.87
N LEU A 19 15.65 -2.65 -3.05
CA LEU A 19 14.21 -2.53 -3.27
C LEU A 19 13.67 -1.16 -2.82
N THR A 20 14.49 -0.32 -2.18
CA THR A 20 14.07 0.96 -1.59
C THR A 20 13.41 1.93 -2.56
N PRO A 21 13.94 2.15 -3.78
CA PRO A 21 13.29 3.02 -4.76
C PRO A 21 11.97 2.45 -5.29
N TYR A 22 11.84 1.12 -5.29
CA TYR A 22 10.75 0.41 -5.94
C TYR A 22 9.50 0.29 -5.07
N PHE A 23 9.63 0.22 -3.74
CA PHE A 23 8.46 0.23 -2.85
C PHE A 23 7.96 1.65 -2.53
N ALA A 24 8.80 2.67 -2.69
CA ALA A 24 8.49 4.05 -2.29
C ALA A 24 7.18 4.60 -2.90
N PRO A 25 6.90 4.46 -4.21
CA PRO A 25 5.62 4.90 -4.80
C PRO A 25 4.40 4.19 -4.20
N PHE A 26 4.49 2.87 -4.01
CA PHE A 26 3.41 2.07 -3.44
C PHE A 26 3.14 2.48 -1.99
N TYR A 27 4.18 2.65 -1.19
CA TYR A 27 4.05 3.08 0.19
C TYR A 27 3.37 4.45 0.32
N MET A 28 3.71 5.41 -0.55
CA MET A 28 3.04 6.72 -0.58
C MET A 28 1.55 6.59 -0.83
N VAL A 29 1.14 5.77 -1.80
CA VAL A 29 -0.28 5.56 -2.16
C VAL A 29 -1.02 4.83 -1.03
N PHE A 30 -0.42 3.80 -0.45
CA PHE A 30 -1.03 3.04 0.64
C PHE A 30 -1.22 3.85 1.91
N PHE A 31 -0.22 4.67 2.26
CA PHE A 31 -0.35 5.60 3.38
C PHE A 31 -1.52 6.56 3.13
N GLY A 32 -1.58 7.14 1.93
CA GLY A 32 -2.66 8.05 1.56
C GLY A 32 -4.03 7.39 1.64
N LEU A 33 -4.19 6.16 1.12
CA LEU A 33 -5.45 5.43 1.16
C LEU A 33 -5.86 5.00 2.57
N SER A 34 -4.88 4.70 3.45
CA SER A 34 -5.16 4.28 4.82
C SER A 34 -5.61 5.44 5.71
N LEU A 35 -5.10 6.65 5.49
CA LEU A 35 -5.48 7.82 6.26
C LEU A 35 -6.72 8.51 5.67
N GLY A 36 -6.82 8.59 4.33
CA GLY A 36 -8.09 8.77 3.61
C GLY A 36 -8.91 10.03 3.94
N ASP A 37 -8.31 11.10 4.47
CA ASP A 37 -9.00 12.35 4.85
C ASP A 37 -8.15 13.58 4.48
N VAL A 38 -8.77 14.53 3.76
CA VAL A 38 -8.10 15.76 3.29
C VAL A 38 -7.66 16.64 4.46
N GLY A 39 -8.48 16.74 5.49
CA GLY A 39 -8.22 17.54 6.68
C GLY A 39 -7.02 17.02 7.46
N TYR A 40 -6.93 15.71 7.65
CA TYR A 40 -5.79 15.08 8.32
C TYR A 40 -4.52 15.18 7.47
N GLY A 41 -4.62 14.99 6.15
CA GLY A 41 -3.51 15.19 5.23
C GLY A 41 -2.95 16.62 5.26
N LEU A 42 -3.84 17.62 5.26
CA LEU A 42 -3.47 19.03 5.38
C LEU A 42 -2.81 19.34 6.72
N PHE A 43 -3.34 18.80 7.82
CA PHE A 43 -2.75 18.93 9.15
C PHE A 43 -1.32 18.36 9.19
N LEU A 44 -1.10 17.15 8.67
CA LEU A 44 0.24 16.56 8.61
C LEU A 44 1.19 17.36 7.71
N PHE A 45 0.72 17.83 6.56
CA PHE A 45 1.52 18.63 5.63
C PHE A 45 1.95 19.97 6.26
N THR A 46 1.00 20.68 6.88
CA THR A 46 1.25 21.97 7.53
C THR A 46 2.12 21.82 8.77
N ALA A 47 1.85 20.84 9.64
CA ALA A 47 2.65 20.56 10.82
C ALA A 47 4.11 20.22 10.47
N ALA A 48 4.32 19.37 9.45
CA ALA A 48 5.67 19.01 9.00
C ALA A 48 6.41 20.20 8.37
N THR A 49 5.72 21.04 7.61
CA THR A 49 6.29 22.25 7.00
C THR A 49 6.65 23.28 8.07
N LEU A 50 5.78 23.49 9.05
CA LEU A 50 6.02 24.41 10.16
C LEU A 50 7.18 23.94 11.04
N ALA A 51 7.24 22.64 11.39
CA ALA A 51 8.36 22.07 12.14
C ALA A 51 9.71 22.26 11.42
N LYS A 52 9.74 22.10 10.09
CA LYS A 52 10.93 22.29 9.27
C LYS A 52 11.40 23.75 9.20
N ILE A 53 10.46 24.69 9.18
CA ILE A 53 10.75 26.13 9.17
C ILE A 53 11.21 26.61 10.56
N LEU A 54 10.49 26.23 11.62
CA LEU A 54 10.76 26.68 12.99
C LEU A 54 12.04 26.06 13.60
N GLN A 55 12.40 24.82 13.23
CA GLN A 55 13.55 24.12 13.80
C GLN A 55 14.76 24.00 12.84
N LYS A 56 14.85 24.89 11.84
CA LYS A 56 15.87 24.87 10.77
C LYS A 56 17.31 24.70 11.28
N SER A 57 17.62 25.20 12.48
CA SER A 57 18.93 25.17 13.14
C SER A 57 19.21 23.99 14.07
N LYS A 58 18.19 23.24 14.55
CA LYS A 58 18.36 22.15 15.54
C LYS A 58 18.13 20.74 14.98
N LEU A 59 17.63 20.63 13.75
CA LEU A 59 17.27 19.35 13.15
C LEU A 59 18.49 18.63 12.56
N SER A 60 18.75 17.42 13.03
CA SER A 60 19.70 16.49 12.41
C SER A 60 19.30 16.13 10.99
N THR A 61 20.26 15.73 10.15
CA THR A 61 20.03 15.33 8.75
C THR A 61 18.95 14.24 8.64
N SER A 62 18.92 13.28 9.58
CA SER A 62 17.91 12.22 9.63
C SER A 62 16.50 12.75 9.95
N MET A 63 16.37 13.71 10.88
CA MET A 63 15.07 14.29 11.22
C MET A 63 14.50 15.12 10.06
N LYS A 64 15.36 15.81 9.29
CA LYS A 64 14.95 16.52 8.07
C LYS A 64 14.43 15.55 7.00
N ALA A 65 15.00 14.35 6.89
CA ALA A 65 14.54 13.33 5.97
C ALA A 65 13.16 12.79 6.37
N ILE A 66 12.94 12.49 7.66
CA ILE A 66 11.64 12.05 8.19
C ILE A 66 10.57 13.13 8.00
N LEU A 67 10.88 14.40 8.27
CA LEU A 67 9.95 15.50 8.04
C LEU A 67 9.59 15.66 6.55
N SER A 68 10.57 15.53 5.64
CA SER A 68 10.29 15.55 4.21
C SER A 68 9.45 14.36 3.75
N LEU A 69 9.62 13.19 4.38
CA LEU A 69 8.79 12.02 4.14
C LEU A 69 7.35 12.28 4.58
N VAL A 70 7.14 12.81 5.80
CA VAL A 70 5.80 13.16 6.29
C VAL A 70 5.13 14.21 5.39
N GLN A 71 5.87 15.17 4.83
CA GLN A 71 5.31 16.13 3.86
C GLN A 71 4.77 15.42 2.61
N VAL A 72 5.55 14.49 2.04
CA VAL A 72 5.14 13.75 0.84
C VAL A 72 3.96 12.81 1.14
N LEU A 73 3.97 12.14 2.30
CA LEU A 73 2.88 11.28 2.76
C LEU A 73 1.60 12.08 3.06
N GLY A 74 1.72 13.27 3.64
CA GLY A 74 0.61 14.20 3.86
C GLY A 74 0.01 14.69 2.55
N ALA A 75 0.84 15.04 1.56
CA ALA A 75 0.38 15.42 0.23
C ALA A 75 -0.35 14.26 -0.48
N SER A 76 0.18 13.04 -0.40
CA SER A 76 -0.50 11.84 -0.91
C SER A 76 -1.87 11.63 -0.24
N THR A 77 -1.93 11.81 1.08
CA THR A 77 -3.19 11.73 1.85
C THR A 77 -4.20 12.79 1.42
N MET A 78 -3.76 14.00 1.09
CA MET A 78 -4.68 15.02 0.57
C MET A 78 -5.28 14.58 -0.77
N VAL A 79 -4.46 14.00 -1.66
CA VAL A 79 -4.93 13.52 -2.98
C VAL A 79 -5.91 12.37 -2.82
N THR A 80 -5.59 11.35 -2.01
CA THR A 80 -6.49 10.22 -1.76
C THR A 80 -7.70 10.60 -0.93
N GLY A 81 -7.56 11.58 -0.03
CA GLY A 81 -8.65 12.17 0.75
C GLY A 81 -9.65 12.91 -0.14
N LEU A 82 -9.23 13.47 -1.28
CA LEU A 82 -10.14 14.05 -2.27
C LEU A 82 -10.93 12.97 -3.03
N LEU A 83 -10.44 11.72 -3.09
CA LEU A 83 -11.14 10.59 -3.70
C LEU A 83 -12.21 10.01 -2.76
N THR A 84 -11.96 10.07 -1.45
CA THR A 84 -12.93 9.68 -0.40
C THR A 84 -13.87 10.84 -0.03
N GLY A 85 -13.41 12.08 -0.26
CA GLY A 85 -14.02 13.36 0.11
C GLY A 85 -14.46 13.49 1.57
N GLY A 86 -13.65 12.94 2.47
CA GLY A 86 -13.70 13.29 3.89
C GLY A 86 -12.85 14.53 4.19
N PHE A 87 -13.40 15.50 4.91
CA PHE A 87 -12.64 16.60 5.52
C PHE A 87 -12.96 16.68 7.01
N PHE A 88 -12.01 16.27 7.86
CA PHE A 88 -12.22 16.20 9.32
C PHE A 88 -13.53 15.44 9.67
N GLY A 89 -13.80 14.32 8.99
CA GLY A 89 -15.04 13.56 9.21
C GLY A 89 -16.34 14.23 8.78
N PHE A 90 -16.29 15.41 8.16
CA PHE A 90 -17.41 15.95 7.41
C PHE A 90 -17.39 15.37 6.00
N ALA A 91 -18.54 14.92 5.52
CA ALA A 91 -18.72 14.63 4.11
C ALA A 91 -18.68 15.95 3.35
N LEU A 92 -17.56 16.26 2.69
CA LEU A 92 -17.46 17.45 1.83
C LEU A 92 -18.65 17.50 0.85
N TYR A 93 -19.09 16.34 0.40
CA TYR A 93 -20.16 16.14 -0.58
C TYR A 93 -21.59 16.43 -0.12
N ASP A 94 -21.78 16.82 1.13
CA ASP A 94 -23.05 17.36 1.65
C ASP A 94 -23.05 18.90 1.70
N LEU A 95 -21.94 19.58 1.37
CA LEU A 95 -21.95 21.01 1.08
C LEU A 95 -22.45 21.26 -0.35
N ASP A 96 -23.51 22.06 -0.47
CA ASP A 96 -24.06 22.57 -1.74
C ASP A 96 -23.14 23.60 -2.42
N TRP A 97 -21.86 23.26 -2.61
CA TRP A 97 -20.92 24.05 -3.37
C TRP A 97 -20.69 23.43 -4.76
N PRO A 98 -20.82 24.21 -5.86
CA PRO A 98 -20.74 23.70 -7.22
C PRO A 98 -19.39 23.04 -7.57
N ILE A 99 -18.31 23.46 -6.91
CA ILE A 99 -16.96 22.86 -7.05
C ILE A 99 -16.93 21.46 -6.42
N VAL A 100 -17.63 21.28 -5.30
CA VAL A 100 -17.65 20.02 -4.53
C VAL A 100 -18.58 18.99 -5.17
N GLN A 101 -19.69 19.43 -5.77
CA GLN A 101 -20.57 18.56 -6.58
C GLN A 101 -19.90 18.10 -7.88
N ALA A 102 -19.14 18.96 -8.56
CA ALA A 102 -18.33 18.56 -9.72
C ALA A 102 -17.22 17.55 -9.36
N LEU A 103 -16.67 17.63 -8.14
CA LEU A 103 -15.75 16.64 -7.59
C LEU A 103 -16.47 15.34 -7.17
N LYS A 104 -17.72 15.42 -6.68
CA LYS A 104 -18.55 14.26 -6.31
C LYS A 104 -18.81 13.36 -7.52
N GLU A 105 -19.18 13.97 -8.63
CA GLU A 105 -19.51 13.27 -9.87
C GLU A 105 -18.29 12.60 -10.53
N LYS A 106 -17.10 13.17 -10.33
CA LYS A 106 -15.89 12.75 -11.06
C LYS A 106 -14.84 12.02 -10.21
N ALA A 107 -14.87 12.18 -8.88
CA ALA A 107 -13.82 11.72 -7.97
C ALA A 107 -14.32 10.89 -6.78
N PHE A 108 -15.63 10.78 -6.52
CA PHE A 108 -16.11 9.99 -5.38
C PHE A 108 -16.02 8.48 -5.66
N PHE A 109 -15.23 7.79 -4.84
CA PHE A 109 -15.24 6.34 -4.80
C PHE A 109 -16.19 5.88 -3.69
N ASP A 110 -17.29 5.24 -4.09
CA ASP A 110 -18.14 4.51 -3.16
C ASP A 110 -17.35 3.39 -2.45
N ASN A 111 -17.83 2.92 -1.30
CA ASN A 111 -17.17 1.89 -0.48
C ASN A 111 -16.76 0.66 -1.29
N ASN A 112 -17.61 0.23 -2.22
CA ASN A 112 -17.31 -0.90 -3.10
C ASN A 112 -16.15 -0.60 -4.07
N ARG A 113 -16.09 0.62 -4.61
CA ARG A 113 -15.00 1.04 -5.51
C ARG A 113 -13.69 1.20 -4.74
N MET A 114 -13.72 1.66 -3.49
CA MET A 114 -12.53 1.71 -2.64
C MET A 114 -12.02 0.33 -2.25
N PHE A 115 -12.93 -0.60 -1.93
CA PHE A 115 -12.58 -2.00 -1.71
C PHE A 115 -11.91 -2.61 -2.94
N MET A 116 -12.52 -2.44 -4.12
CA MET A 116 -11.94 -2.90 -5.39
C MET A 116 -10.58 -2.25 -5.69
N LEU A 117 -10.44 -0.94 -5.44
CA LEU A 117 -9.17 -0.23 -5.61
C LEU A 117 -8.06 -0.83 -4.72
N SER A 118 -8.38 -1.17 -3.47
CA SER A 118 -7.41 -1.79 -2.55
C SER A 118 -6.92 -3.16 -3.06
N LEU A 119 -7.83 -3.98 -3.61
CA LEU A 119 -7.48 -5.28 -4.19
C LEU A 119 -6.66 -5.12 -5.48
N VAL A 120 -7.06 -4.21 -6.37
CA VAL A 120 -6.32 -3.94 -7.63
C VAL A 120 -4.89 -3.48 -7.32
N LEU A 121 -4.73 -2.58 -6.36
CA LEU A 121 -3.41 -2.14 -5.93
C LEU A 121 -2.57 -3.27 -5.32
N GLY A 122 -3.21 -4.18 -4.57
CA GLY A 122 -2.57 -5.39 -4.07
C GLY A 122 -2.07 -6.29 -5.18
N VAL A 123 -2.91 -6.58 -6.18
CA VAL A 123 -2.52 -7.37 -7.37
C VAL A 123 -1.36 -6.72 -8.11
N VAL A 124 -1.41 -5.40 -8.34
CA VAL A 124 -0.32 -4.66 -9.01
C VAL A 124 0.98 -4.76 -8.22
N GLN A 125 0.95 -4.59 -6.90
CA GLN A 125 2.17 -4.67 -6.10
C GLN A 125 2.73 -6.10 -6.01
N VAL A 126 1.87 -7.11 -5.88
CA VAL A 126 2.28 -8.51 -5.88
C VAL A 126 2.94 -8.89 -7.21
N LEU A 127 2.33 -8.54 -8.35
CA LEU A 127 2.93 -8.74 -9.66
C LEU A 127 4.28 -8.04 -9.79
N PHE A 128 4.35 -6.79 -9.32
CA PHE A 128 5.58 -6.03 -9.34
C PHE A 128 6.67 -6.66 -8.46
N GLY A 129 6.32 -7.18 -7.28
CA GLY A 129 7.22 -7.97 -6.43
C GLY A 129 7.72 -9.24 -7.13
N MET A 130 6.84 -9.96 -7.84
CA MET A 130 7.23 -11.13 -8.61
C MET A 130 8.18 -10.79 -9.77
N CYS A 131 8.01 -9.64 -10.43
CA CYS A 131 8.98 -9.14 -11.41
C CYS A 131 10.35 -8.91 -10.75
N MET A 132 10.39 -8.30 -9.56
CA MET A 132 11.64 -8.11 -8.81
C MET A 132 12.29 -9.44 -8.42
N LYS A 133 11.49 -10.45 -8.04
CA LYS A 133 11.97 -11.81 -7.79
C LYS A 133 12.65 -12.43 -9.01
N VAL A 134 12.11 -12.23 -10.22
CA VAL A 134 12.76 -12.69 -11.46
C VAL A 134 14.15 -12.05 -11.61
N PHE A 135 14.26 -10.73 -11.44
CA PHE A 135 15.55 -10.04 -11.53
C PHE A 135 16.55 -10.49 -10.47
N ASN A 136 16.11 -10.67 -9.21
CA ASN A 136 16.96 -11.18 -8.14
C ASN A 136 17.46 -12.60 -8.43
N ARG A 137 16.57 -13.52 -8.85
CA ARG A 137 16.95 -14.90 -9.22
C ARG A 137 17.91 -14.96 -10.39
N ILE A 138 17.71 -14.14 -11.43
CA ILE A 138 18.63 -14.07 -12.58
C ILE A 138 20.05 -13.70 -12.11
N LYS A 139 20.15 -12.72 -11.18
CA LYS A 139 21.44 -12.25 -10.66
C LYS A 139 22.12 -13.25 -9.71
N GLN A 140 21.36 -13.99 -8.92
CA GLN A 140 21.90 -14.89 -7.89
C GLN A 140 22.14 -16.32 -8.38
N GLN A 141 21.18 -16.90 -9.12
CA GLN A 141 21.14 -18.33 -9.45
C GLN A 141 21.15 -18.58 -10.97
N GLY A 142 21.01 -17.54 -11.79
CA GLY A 142 21.01 -17.61 -13.25
C GLY A 142 19.61 -17.77 -13.87
N PHE A 143 19.53 -17.58 -15.18
CA PHE A 143 18.25 -17.45 -15.92
C PHE A 143 17.33 -18.68 -15.78
N LYS A 144 17.90 -19.89 -15.74
CA LYS A 144 17.13 -21.15 -15.72
C LYS A 144 16.21 -21.29 -14.49
N TYR A 145 16.63 -20.82 -13.31
CA TYR A 145 15.82 -20.90 -12.07
C TYR A 145 14.75 -19.81 -11.98
N SER A 146 14.76 -18.82 -12.89
CA SER A 146 13.77 -17.74 -12.95
C SER A 146 12.56 -18.09 -13.83
N LEU A 147 12.67 -19.08 -14.72
CA LEU A 147 11.63 -19.47 -15.68
C LEU A 147 10.31 -19.87 -15.01
N SER A 148 10.36 -20.58 -13.88
CA SER A 148 9.16 -20.94 -13.10
C SER A 148 8.41 -19.70 -12.59
N THR A 149 9.14 -18.69 -12.11
CA THR A 149 8.53 -17.42 -11.66
C THR A 149 7.95 -16.62 -12.82
N VAL A 150 8.61 -16.64 -13.99
CA VAL A 150 8.07 -16.05 -15.23
C VAL A 150 6.77 -16.75 -15.64
N GLY A 151 6.71 -18.08 -15.55
CA GLY A 151 5.47 -18.84 -15.81
C GLY A 151 4.31 -18.40 -14.91
N TRP A 152 4.58 -18.16 -13.63
CA TRP A 152 3.58 -17.61 -12.70
C TRP A 152 3.10 -16.20 -13.06
N ILE A 153 4.01 -15.30 -13.46
CA ILE A 153 3.64 -13.95 -13.90
C ILE A 153 2.74 -14.02 -15.14
N VAL A 154 3.11 -14.84 -16.13
CA VAL A 154 2.32 -15.02 -17.36
C VAL A 154 0.94 -15.59 -17.04
N LEU A 155 0.84 -16.56 -16.13
CA LEU A 155 -0.43 -17.12 -15.67
C LEU A 155 -1.30 -16.05 -15.00
N LEU A 156 -0.77 -15.30 -14.04
CA LEU A 156 -1.55 -14.27 -13.33
C LEU A 156 -2.03 -13.18 -14.29
N VAL A 157 -1.14 -12.71 -15.18
CA VAL A 157 -1.50 -11.71 -16.19
C VAL A 157 -2.55 -12.24 -17.15
N SER A 158 -2.48 -13.50 -17.59
CA SER A 158 -3.50 -14.07 -18.49
C SER A 158 -4.88 -14.13 -17.83
N PHE A 159 -4.96 -14.48 -16.54
CA PHE A 159 -6.21 -14.44 -15.80
C PHE A 159 -6.77 -13.01 -15.64
N ILE A 160 -5.91 -12.02 -15.36
CA ILE A 160 -6.32 -10.61 -15.23
C ILE A 160 -6.84 -10.08 -16.56
N VAL A 161 -6.14 -10.34 -17.66
CA VAL A 161 -6.55 -9.87 -19.00
C VAL A 161 -7.84 -10.57 -19.44
N ALA A 162 -8.00 -11.86 -19.15
CA ALA A 162 -9.25 -12.58 -19.44
C ALA A 162 -10.45 -12.02 -18.64
N ALA A 163 -10.22 -11.59 -17.40
CA ALA A 163 -11.26 -10.97 -16.57
C ALA A 163 -11.62 -9.54 -17.04
N LEU A 164 -10.63 -8.75 -17.48
CA LEU A 164 -10.84 -7.35 -17.85
C LEU A 164 -11.31 -7.16 -19.30
N LEU A 165 -10.90 -8.04 -20.21
CA LEU A 165 -11.20 -7.98 -21.65
C LEU A 165 -11.81 -9.31 -22.12
N PRO A 166 -13.03 -9.66 -21.68
CA PRO A 166 -13.68 -10.93 -22.04
C PRO A 166 -13.92 -11.08 -23.56
N ASN A 167 -13.97 -9.95 -24.29
CA ASN A 167 -14.10 -9.94 -25.75
C ASN A 167 -12.80 -10.31 -26.50
N ALA A 168 -11.63 -10.05 -25.92
CA ALA A 168 -10.33 -10.35 -26.54
C ALA A 168 -9.79 -11.72 -26.09
N LEU A 169 -10.00 -12.07 -24.82
CA LEU A 169 -9.58 -13.33 -24.22
C LEU A 169 -10.73 -13.92 -23.40
N PRO A 170 -11.69 -14.63 -24.04
CA PRO A 170 -12.71 -15.35 -23.29
C PRO A 170 -12.04 -16.34 -22.33
N MET A 171 -12.54 -16.40 -21.09
CA MET A 171 -12.00 -17.28 -20.06
C MET A 171 -12.13 -18.74 -20.52
N PHE A 172 -11.01 -19.47 -20.55
CA PHE A 172 -10.88 -20.82 -21.16
C PHE A 172 -11.10 -20.90 -22.69
N GLY A 173 -11.07 -19.80 -23.42
CA GLY A 173 -11.05 -19.81 -24.88
C GLY A 173 -9.72 -20.35 -25.45
N THR A 174 -9.70 -20.66 -26.75
CA THR A 174 -8.53 -21.24 -27.44
C THR A 174 -7.26 -20.40 -27.25
N VAL A 175 -7.37 -19.07 -27.33
CA VAL A 175 -6.23 -18.15 -27.15
C VAL A 175 -5.73 -18.15 -25.70
N HIS A 176 -6.63 -18.26 -24.72
CA HIS A 176 -6.25 -18.37 -23.32
C HIS A 176 -5.50 -19.69 -23.06
N LEU A 177 -6.01 -20.82 -23.59
CA LEU A 177 -5.35 -22.12 -23.45
C LEU A 177 -3.94 -22.16 -24.06
N ILE A 178 -3.74 -21.49 -25.19
CA ILE A 178 -2.41 -21.37 -25.83
C ILE A 178 -1.39 -20.66 -24.95
N VAL A 179 -1.81 -19.71 -24.10
CA VAL A 179 -0.94 -19.02 -23.13
C VAL A 179 -0.76 -19.83 -21.85
N LEU A 180 -1.80 -20.55 -21.43
CA LEU A 180 -1.84 -21.29 -20.17
C LEU A 180 -0.97 -22.56 -20.22
N ILE A 181 -0.91 -23.23 -21.37
CA ILE A 181 -0.10 -24.45 -21.55
C ILE A 181 1.41 -24.17 -21.39
N PRO A 182 2.02 -23.16 -22.07
CA PRO A 182 3.40 -22.77 -21.83
C PRO A 182 3.67 -22.31 -20.39
N ALA A 183 2.74 -21.56 -19.78
CA ALA A 183 2.88 -21.11 -18.40
C ALA A 183 2.93 -22.31 -17.44
N ALA A 184 2.02 -23.28 -17.60
CA ALA A 184 2.03 -24.52 -16.83
C ALA A 184 3.32 -25.33 -17.03
N LEU A 185 3.80 -25.45 -18.27
CA LEU A 185 5.07 -26.14 -18.56
C LEU A 185 6.27 -25.48 -17.88
N LEU A 186 6.33 -24.14 -17.86
CA LEU A 186 7.38 -23.41 -17.16
C LEU A 186 7.32 -23.60 -15.65
N ILE A 187 6.12 -23.65 -15.06
CA ILE A 187 5.91 -23.86 -13.62
C ILE A 187 6.30 -25.28 -13.20
N TYR A 188 5.87 -26.31 -13.94
CA TYR A 188 6.09 -27.71 -13.54
C TYR A 188 7.46 -28.26 -13.93
N PHE A 189 8.05 -27.81 -15.04
CA PHE A 189 9.28 -28.41 -15.56
C PHE A 189 10.55 -27.64 -15.16
N TYR A 190 10.48 -26.31 -15.08
CA TYR A 190 11.65 -25.44 -14.82
C TYR A 190 11.77 -24.96 -13.37
N ASN A 191 11.05 -25.58 -12.43
CA ASN A 191 11.14 -25.23 -11.01
C ASN A 191 12.49 -25.63 -10.38
N SER A 192 13.12 -26.71 -10.86
CA SER A 192 14.42 -27.20 -10.40
C SER A 192 15.16 -27.91 -11.54
N PRO A 193 15.96 -27.21 -12.35
CA PRO A 193 16.60 -27.75 -13.55
C PRO A 193 17.47 -29.01 -13.37
N ASP A 194 17.88 -29.36 -12.14
CA ASP A 194 18.85 -30.42 -11.85
C ASP A 194 18.24 -31.75 -11.34
N LYS A 195 16.90 -31.86 -11.17
CA LYS A 195 16.25 -33.07 -10.62
C LYS A 195 15.40 -33.82 -11.65
N ASN A 196 15.19 -35.11 -11.40
CA ASN A 196 14.39 -36.00 -12.25
C ASN A 196 13.01 -35.40 -12.58
N PRO A 197 12.50 -35.54 -13.83
CA PRO A 197 11.22 -34.94 -14.25
C PRO A 197 10.02 -35.31 -13.36
N PHE A 198 9.99 -36.54 -12.85
CA PHE A 198 8.92 -37.02 -11.96
C PHE A 198 8.99 -36.40 -10.56
N LEU A 199 10.19 -36.17 -10.04
CA LEU A 199 10.40 -35.51 -8.76
C LEU A 199 10.11 -34.00 -8.87
N ASN A 200 10.45 -33.39 -10.02
CA ASN A 200 10.09 -32.01 -10.34
C ASN A 200 8.58 -31.80 -10.42
N LEU A 201 7.82 -32.76 -10.95
CA LEU A 201 6.37 -32.66 -11.02
C LEU A 201 5.75 -32.68 -9.62
N GLY A 202 6.23 -33.56 -8.73
CA GLY A 202 5.79 -33.62 -7.33
C GLY A 202 6.14 -32.35 -6.54
N ILE A 203 7.38 -31.86 -6.66
CA ILE A 203 7.81 -30.60 -6.03
C ILE A 203 7.05 -29.41 -6.62
N GLY A 204 6.84 -29.39 -7.94
CA GLY A 204 6.10 -28.36 -8.66
C GLY A 204 4.63 -28.27 -8.24
N LEU A 205 3.96 -29.39 -7.97
CA LEU A 205 2.60 -29.40 -7.42
C LEU A 205 2.55 -28.79 -6.01
N TRP A 206 3.49 -29.16 -5.15
CA TRP A 206 3.59 -28.63 -3.79
C TRP A 206 3.89 -27.12 -3.79
N ASP A 207 4.85 -26.69 -4.61
CA ASP A 207 5.19 -25.29 -4.76
C ASP A 207 4.05 -24.49 -5.39
N THR A 208 3.29 -25.10 -6.30
CA THR A 208 2.08 -24.48 -6.87
C THR A 208 1.02 -24.25 -5.81
N TYR A 209 0.79 -25.22 -4.92
CA TYR A 209 -0.14 -25.07 -3.81
C TYR A 209 0.30 -23.94 -2.86
N ASN A 210 1.56 -23.92 -2.44
CA ASN A 210 2.09 -22.89 -1.55
C ASN A 210 2.08 -21.49 -2.20
N MET A 211 2.41 -21.42 -3.49
CA MET A 211 2.41 -20.16 -4.23
C MET A 211 0.98 -19.64 -4.42
N ALA A 212 0.04 -20.48 -4.86
CA ALA A 212 -1.35 -20.07 -5.06
C ALA A 212 -2.02 -19.61 -3.76
N THR A 213 -1.87 -20.38 -2.67
CA THR A 213 -2.41 -20.00 -1.36
C THR A 213 -1.74 -18.75 -0.80
N GLY A 214 -0.43 -18.62 -0.98
CA GLY A 214 0.34 -17.42 -0.60
C GLY A 214 -0.13 -16.18 -1.33
N LEU A 215 -0.23 -16.22 -2.66
CA LEU A 215 -0.67 -15.09 -3.49
C LEU A 215 -2.09 -14.63 -3.14
N LEU A 216 -3.01 -15.57 -2.91
CA LEU A 216 -4.37 -15.25 -2.49
C LEU A 216 -4.37 -14.55 -1.13
N GLY A 217 -3.60 -15.05 -0.16
CA GLY A 217 -3.46 -14.42 1.16
C GLY A 217 -2.82 -13.03 1.09
N ASP A 218 -1.83 -12.86 0.22
CA ASP A 218 -1.14 -11.59 0.03
C ASP A 218 -2.10 -10.55 -0.58
N VAL A 219 -2.85 -10.88 -1.65
CA VAL A 219 -3.84 -9.98 -2.26
C VAL A 219 -4.96 -9.61 -1.28
N LEU A 220 -5.51 -10.60 -0.56
CA LEU A 220 -6.57 -10.36 0.45
C LEU A 220 -6.08 -9.48 1.61
N SER A 221 -4.79 -9.47 1.91
CA SER A 221 -4.23 -8.63 2.97
C SER A 221 -4.34 -7.12 2.67
N TYR A 222 -4.46 -6.73 1.39
CA TYR A 222 -4.62 -5.32 0.98
C TYR A 222 -5.99 -4.75 1.28
N VAL A 223 -7.00 -5.58 1.54
CA VAL A 223 -8.31 -5.15 2.05
C VAL A 223 -8.17 -4.31 3.33
N ARG A 224 -7.08 -4.54 4.07
CA ARG A 224 -6.76 -3.74 5.26
C ARG A 224 -6.61 -2.24 4.97
N LEU A 225 -6.06 -1.86 3.80
CA LEU A 225 -5.91 -0.45 3.42
C LEU A 225 -7.27 0.24 3.36
N PHE A 226 -8.25 -0.43 2.75
CA PHE A 226 -9.64 0.04 2.70
C PHE A 226 -10.27 0.10 4.10
N ALA A 227 -10.12 -0.96 4.90
CA ALA A 227 -10.72 -1.04 6.23
C ALA A 227 -10.23 0.08 7.17
N LEU A 228 -8.95 0.46 7.10
CA LEU A 228 -8.38 1.55 7.91
C LEU A 228 -8.91 2.92 7.50
N GLY A 229 -8.93 3.22 6.20
CA GLY A 229 -9.48 4.48 5.69
C GLY A 229 -10.96 4.64 6.05
N LEU A 230 -11.75 3.57 5.87
CA LEU A 230 -13.17 3.56 6.25
C LEU A 230 -13.36 3.74 7.77
N SER A 231 -12.61 2.98 8.58
CA SER A 231 -12.66 3.09 10.04
C SER A 231 -12.31 4.49 10.52
N GLY A 232 -11.27 5.11 9.95
CA GLY A 232 -10.86 6.46 10.32
C GLY A 232 -11.90 7.53 10.00
N GLY A 233 -12.57 7.42 8.85
CA GLY A 233 -13.68 8.28 8.46
C GLY A 233 -14.94 8.08 9.33
N ILE A 234 -15.30 6.83 9.61
CA ILE A 234 -16.41 6.52 10.53
C ILE A 234 -16.14 7.08 11.92
N LEU A 235 -14.93 6.87 12.47
CA LEU A 235 -14.58 7.37 13.79
C LEU A 235 -14.61 8.90 13.86
N ALA A 236 -14.19 9.59 12.79
CA ALA A 236 -14.32 11.03 12.68
C ALA A 236 -15.80 11.48 12.71
N SER A 237 -16.67 10.80 11.95
CA SER A 237 -18.11 11.09 11.93
C SER A 237 -18.80 10.86 13.29
N VAL A 238 -18.34 9.85 14.04
CA VAL A 238 -18.82 9.57 15.41
C VAL A 238 -18.42 10.70 16.35
N PHE A 239 -17.18 11.20 16.29
CA PHE A 239 -16.76 12.35 17.09
C PHE A 239 -17.54 13.63 16.74
N ASN A 240 -17.86 13.85 15.46
CA ASN A 240 -18.72 14.95 15.03
C ASN A 240 -20.13 14.83 15.61
N SER A 241 -20.70 13.62 15.58
CA SER A 241 -22.03 13.34 16.13
C SER A 241 -22.07 13.48 17.66
N LEU A 242 -21.01 13.04 18.35
CA LEU A 242 -20.86 13.22 19.80
C LEU A 242 -20.73 14.70 20.17
N ALA A 243 -19.92 15.48 19.43
CA ALA A 243 -19.77 16.91 19.65
C ALA A 243 -21.11 17.64 19.47
N ALA A 244 -21.89 17.29 18.45
CA ALA A 244 -23.21 17.87 18.19
C ALA A 244 -24.26 17.46 19.24
N GLY A 245 -24.29 16.17 19.63
CA GLY A 245 -25.31 15.61 20.53
C GLY A 245 -25.08 15.90 22.01
N MET A 246 -23.83 16.09 22.45
CA MET A 246 -23.49 16.40 23.85
C MET A 246 -23.40 17.90 24.14
N SER A 247 -23.62 18.76 23.14
CA SER A 247 -23.53 20.21 23.28
C SER A 247 -24.78 20.75 24.01
N PRO A 248 -24.65 21.42 25.18
CA PRO A 248 -25.80 21.95 25.91
C PRO A 248 -26.55 23.03 25.13
N ASP A 249 -27.86 23.18 25.33
CA ASP A 249 -28.69 24.20 24.65
C ASP A 249 -28.44 25.66 25.12
N ASN A 250 -27.47 25.89 26.00
CA ASN A 250 -27.08 27.22 26.46
C ASN A 250 -26.18 27.93 25.44
N ALA A 251 -26.56 29.14 25.00
CA ALA A 251 -25.87 29.91 23.96
C ALA A 251 -24.35 30.12 24.17
N ILE A 252 -23.87 30.14 25.42
CA ILE A 252 -22.45 30.35 25.75
C ILE A 252 -21.71 29.02 26.01
N ALA A 253 -22.35 28.04 26.65
CA ALA A 253 -21.73 26.75 26.96
C ALA A 253 -21.66 25.82 25.74
N LYS A 254 -22.61 25.94 24.81
CA LYS A 254 -22.69 25.18 23.56
C LYS A 254 -21.39 25.24 22.74
N PRO A 255 -20.87 26.42 22.35
CA PRO A 255 -19.65 26.49 21.54
C PRO A 255 -18.40 25.99 22.30
N ILE A 256 -18.30 26.23 23.60
CA ILE A 256 -17.12 25.83 24.40
C ILE A 256 -17.04 24.31 24.48
N VAL A 257 -18.14 23.64 24.84
CA VAL A 257 -18.19 22.18 24.95
C VAL A 257 -18.04 21.51 23.58
N TYR A 258 -18.67 22.08 22.54
CA TYR A 258 -18.52 21.58 21.17
C TYR A 258 -17.07 21.62 20.69
N VAL A 259 -16.38 22.76 20.85
CA VAL A 259 -14.98 22.92 20.44
C VAL A 259 -14.06 21.99 21.24
N LEU A 260 -14.32 21.80 22.54
CA LEU A 260 -13.54 20.90 23.38
C LEU A 260 -13.64 19.45 22.89
N ILE A 261 -14.86 18.94 22.70
CA ILE A 261 -15.11 17.57 22.23
C ILE A 261 -14.56 17.38 20.81
N PHE A 262 -14.78 18.37 19.94
CA PHE A 262 -14.26 18.36 18.58
C PHE A 262 -12.74 18.27 18.57
N LEU A 263 -12.04 19.11 19.33
CA LEU A 263 -10.58 19.16 19.34
C LEU A 263 -9.97 17.89 19.94
N ILE A 264 -10.49 17.39 21.07
CA ILE A 264 -9.99 16.17 21.71
C ILE A 264 -10.28 14.95 20.83
N GLY A 265 -11.52 14.81 20.34
CA GLY A 265 -11.92 13.69 19.49
C GLY A 265 -11.10 13.60 18.21
N HIS A 266 -10.90 14.74 17.53
CA HIS A 266 -10.09 14.78 16.32
C HIS A 266 -8.59 14.58 16.60
N ALA A 267 -8.07 15.08 17.73
CA ALA A 267 -6.67 14.81 18.11
C ALA A 267 -6.41 13.31 18.30
N ILE A 268 -7.32 12.60 18.98
CA ILE A 268 -7.24 11.15 19.17
C ILE A 268 -7.38 10.44 17.82
N ASN A 269 -8.35 10.83 17.00
CA ASN A 269 -8.59 10.20 15.71
C ASN A 269 -7.37 10.35 14.76
N ILE A 270 -6.81 11.55 14.68
CA ILE A 270 -5.59 11.81 13.90
C ILE A 270 -4.45 10.94 14.41
N PHE A 271 -4.25 10.87 15.72
CA PHE A 271 -3.17 10.09 16.31
C PHE A 271 -3.30 8.59 15.97
N MET A 272 -4.48 8.00 16.23
CA MET A 272 -4.72 6.58 15.98
C MET A 272 -4.67 6.21 14.50
N ASN A 273 -5.32 6.99 13.64
CA ASN A 273 -5.32 6.72 12.20
C ASN A 273 -3.96 6.95 11.57
N THR A 274 -3.20 7.95 12.02
CA THR A 274 -1.83 8.17 11.53
C THR A 274 -0.93 7.00 11.91
N LEU A 275 -0.98 6.52 13.16
CA LEU A 275 -0.22 5.34 13.58
C LEU A 275 -0.61 4.09 12.77
N GLY A 276 -1.91 3.85 12.57
CA GLY A 276 -2.40 2.76 11.73
C GLY A 276 -1.92 2.87 10.28
N ALA A 277 -1.99 4.08 9.70
CA ALA A 277 -1.55 4.39 8.35
C ALA A 277 -0.03 4.28 8.17
N ILE A 278 0.78 4.37 9.23
CA ILE A 278 2.21 4.06 9.17
C ILE A 278 2.44 2.55 9.25
N VAL A 279 1.88 1.89 10.28
CA VAL A 279 2.20 0.49 10.61
C VAL A 279 1.71 -0.49 9.56
N HIS A 280 0.51 -0.30 9.03
CA HIS A 280 -0.09 -1.28 8.12
C HIS A 280 0.53 -1.29 6.71
N PRO A 281 0.81 -0.14 6.06
CA PRO A 281 1.60 -0.11 4.84
C PRO A 281 3.04 -0.63 5.04
N VAL A 282 3.66 -0.39 6.20
CA VAL A 282 4.97 -0.99 6.52
C VAL A 282 4.86 -2.51 6.53
N ARG A 283 3.83 -3.07 7.18
CA ARG A 283 3.58 -4.51 7.14
C ARG A 283 3.41 -5.01 5.71
N LEU A 284 2.60 -4.34 4.89
CA LEU A 284 2.38 -4.67 3.48
C LEU A 284 3.69 -4.70 2.67
N THR A 285 4.59 -3.75 2.92
CA THR A 285 5.91 -3.75 2.28
C THR A 285 6.77 -4.93 2.74
N PHE A 286 6.76 -5.27 4.03
CA PHE A 286 7.66 -6.26 4.59
C PHE A 286 7.20 -7.71 4.44
N VAL A 287 5.91 -7.97 4.66
CA VAL A 287 5.36 -9.33 4.68
C VAL A 287 4.88 -9.74 3.30
N GLU A 288 4.36 -8.81 2.50
CA GLU A 288 3.81 -9.11 1.19
C GLU A 288 4.83 -8.77 0.08
N PHE A 289 5.36 -7.53 0.01
CA PHE A 289 6.28 -7.16 -1.08
C PHE A 289 7.67 -7.78 -1.00
N TYR A 290 8.34 -7.74 0.17
CA TYR A 290 9.68 -8.34 0.32
C TYR A 290 9.67 -9.87 0.24
N LYS A 291 8.64 -10.52 0.80
CA LYS A 291 8.42 -11.97 0.62
C LYS A 291 8.25 -12.33 -0.85
N ASN A 292 7.40 -11.60 -1.60
CA ASN A 292 7.17 -11.86 -3.02
C ASN A 292 8.35 -11.49 -3.92
N SER A 293 9.24 -10.61 -3.46
CA SER A 293 10.48 -10.23 -4.15
C SER A 293 11.68 -11.15 -3.86
N GLU A 294 11.50 -12.17 -3.01
CA GLU A 294 12.57 -13.04 -2.48
C GLU A 294 13.74 -12.22 -1.92
N PHE A 295 13.41 -11.25 -1.07
CA PHE A 295 14.42 -10.51 -0.33
C PHE A 295 14.90 -11.33 0.87
N GLU A 296 16.13 -11.85 0.84
CA GLU A 296 16.69 -12.59 1.97
C GLU A 296 17.20 -11.65 3.08
N GLY A 297 17.66 -10.45 2.71
CA GLY A 297 18.11 -9.43 3.67
C GLY A 297 19.30 -9.84 4.54
N GLY A 298 19.60 -9.07 5.59
CA GLY A 298 20.71 -9.37 6.51
C GLY A 298 22.08 -8.82 6.08
N GLY A 299 22.09 -7.83 5.19
CA GLY A 299 23.29 -7.07 4.85
C GLY A 299 23.87 -6.31 6.05
N LYS A 300 25.19 -6.14 6.08
CA LYS A 300 25.86 -5.31 7.09
C LYS A 300 25.94 -3.87 6.58
N LYS A 301 25.53 -2.90 7.41
CA LYS A 301 25.69 -1.48 7.09
C LYS A 301 27.17 -1.16 6.93
N TYR A 302 27.53 -0.52 5.82
CA TYR A 302 28.88 -0.02 5.64
C TYR A 302 29.15 1.09 6.66
N SER A 303 30.03 0.82 7.62
CA SER A 303 30.51 1.81 8.58
C SER A 303 31.93 2.22 8.18
N PRO A 304 32.11 3.31 7.41
CA PRO A 304 33.45 3.77 7.08
C PRO A 304 34.20 4.18 8.34
N PHE A 305 35.52 4.07 8.31
CA PHE A 305 36.37 4.57 9.38
C PHE A 305 36.17 6.08 9.51
N ARG A 306 35.55 6.52 10.60
CA ARG A 306 35.34 7.95 10.87
C ARG A 306 36.57 8.48 11.59
N LYS A 307 37.12 9.60 11.11
CA LYS A 307 38.15 10.36 11.83
C LYS A 307 37.61 10.87 13.17
#